data_AF-A0A6B3MET0-F1
#
_entry.id   AF-A0A6B3MET0-F1
#
_cell.length_a   1.000
_cell.length_b   1.000
_cell.length_c   1.000
_cell.angle_alpha   90.00
_cell.angle_beta   90.00
_cell.angle_gamma   90.00
#
_symmetry.space_group_name_H-M   'P 1'
#
loop_
_entity.id
_entity.type
_entity.pdbx_description
1 polymer ?
#
loop_
_entity_poly.entity_id
_entity_poly.type
_entity_poly.pdbx_seq_one_letter_code
_entity_poly.pdbx_strand_id
1 'polypeptide(L)' 'MGNILYCLQHGCKLGWLIDPADRSILVFRPGQQPELLLGNNHPSVLEDINLELTVYRIFGWLKMSDN' A
#
# COMPACT_ATOMS: atom_id res chain seq x y z
N MET A 1 -7.06 -8.62 4.36
CA MET A 1 -7.22 -8.38 2.91
C MET A 1 -8.68 -8.44 2.42
N GLY A 2 -9.58 -9.20 3.05
CA GLY A 2 -10.97 -9.37 2.57
C GLY A 2 -11.70 -8.05 2.25
N ASN A 3 -11.60 -7.05 3.12
CA ASN A 3 -12.21 -5.74 2.87
C ASN A 3 -11.63 -5.01 1.66
N ILE A 4 -10.32 -5.10 1.42
CA ILE A 4 -9.67 -4.48 0.26
C ILE A 4 -10.24 -5.11 -1.03
N LEU A 5 -10.31 -6.44 -1.08
CA LEU A 5 -10.85 -7.16 -2.24
C LEU A 5 -12.33 -6.84 -2.47
N TYR A 6 -13.14 -6.78 -1.41
CA TYR A 6 -14.53 -6.37 -1.48
C TYR A 6 -14.66 -4.96 -2.07
N CYS A 7 -13.91 -3.98 -1.56
CA CYS A 7 -13.93 -2.62 -2.08
C CYS A 7 -13.55 -2.57 -3.57
N LEU A 8 -12.54 -3.33 -4.01
CA LEU A 8 -12.12 -3.39 -5.41
C LEU A 8 -13.23 -3.96 -6.32
N GLN A 9 -13.97 -4.97 -5.85
CA GLN A 9 -15.13 -5.51 -6.57
C GLN A 9 -16.28 -4.50 -6.68
N HIS A 10 -16.34 -3.52 -5.78
CA HIS A 10 -17.38 -2.49 -5.72
C HIS A 10 -16.91 -1.11 -6.21
N GLY A 11 -15.90 -1.06 -7.09
CA GLY A 11 -15.50 0.16 -7.80
C GLY A 11 -14.38 0.96 -7.15
N CYS A 12 -13.78 0.47 -6.06
CA CYS A 12 -12.51 1.01 -5.59
C CYS A 12 -11.42 0.78 -6.64
N LYS A 13 -10.60 1.81 -6.89
CA LYS A 13 -9.57 1.78 -7.94
C LYS A 13 -8.21 1.28 -7.44
N LEU A 14 -7.95 1.37 -6.14
CA LEU A 14 -6.64 1.11 -5.54
C LEU A 14 -6.78 0.83 -4.04
N GLY A 15 -6.06 -0.17 -3.54
CA GLY A 15 -5.94 -0.42 -2.10
C GLY A 15 -4.50 -0.74 -1.71
N TRP A 16 -4.07 -0.23 -0.56
CA TRP A 16 -2.79 -0.62 0.05
C TRP A 16 -3.04 -1.44 1.30
N LEU A 17 -2.34 -2.56 1.46
CA LEU A 17 -2.16 -3.22 2.73
C LEU A 17 -0.75 -2.90 3.23
N ILE A 18 -0.67 -2.13 4.31
CA ILE A 18 0.60 -1.75 4.94
C ILE A 18 0.86 -2.75 6.07
N ASP A 19 1.98 -3.46 5.99
CA ASP A 19 2.42 -4.41 7.02
C ASP A 19 3.65 -3.84 7.76
N PRO A 20 3.48 -3.32 8.99
CA PRO A 20 4.59 -2.80 9.79
C PRO A 20 5.60 -3.86 10.23
N ALA A 21 5.20 -5.11 10.45
CA ALA A 21 6.10 -6.16 10.93
C ALA A 21 7.17 -6.47 9.87
N ASP A 22 6.74 -6.56 8.61
CA ASP A 22 7.62 -6.88 7.47
C ASP A 22 8.16 -5.64 6.75
N ARG A 23 7.74 -4.44 7.19
CA ARG A 23 8.01 -3.15 6.51
C ARG A 23 7.71 -3.23 5.00
N SER A 24 6.55 -3.78 4.68
CA SER A 24 6.13 -4.02 3.30
C SER A 24 4.76 -3.42 3.00
N ILE A 25 4.54 -3.11 1.73
CA ILE A 25 3.22 -2.66 1.25
C ILE A 25 2.80 -3.56 0.10
N LEU A 26 1.62 -4.17 0.22
CA LEU A 26 0.95 -4.82 -0.90
C LEU A 26 -0.01 -3.83 -1.57
N VAL A 27 0.17 -3.62 -2.87
CA VAL A 27 -0.68 -2.76 -3.69
C VAL A 27 -1.67 -3.63 -4.46
N PHE A 28 -2.95 -3.32 -4.34
CA PHE A 28 -4.03 -4.02 -5.01
C PHE A 28 -4.70 -3.10 -6.03
N ARG A 29 -4.87 -3.60 -7.25
CA ARG A 29 -5.63 -2.95 -8.33
C ARG A 29 -6.69 -3.92 -8.86
N PRO A 30 -7.84 -3.43 -9.38
CA PRO A 30 -8.87 -4.30 -9.94
C PRO A 30 -8.33 -5.24 -11.03
N GLY A 31 -8.62 -6.53 -10.93
CA GLY A 31 -8.24 -7.54 -11.92
C GLY A 31 -6.73 -7.84 -12.03
N GLN A 32 -5.91 -7.32 -11.11
CA GLN A 32 -4.47 -7.56 -11.09
C GLN A 32 -4.07 -8.38 -9.86
N GLN A 33 -2.95 -9.10 -9.97
CA GLN A 33 -2.32 -9.71 -8.79
C GLN A 33 -1.76 -8.60 -7.88
N PRO A 34 -1.76 -8.79 -6.54
CA PRO A 34 -1.16 -7.85 -5.62
C PRO A 34 0.35 -7.69 -5.88
N GLU A 35 0.83 -6.45 -5.80
CA GLU A 35 2.24 -6.10 -5.99
C GLU A 35 2.91 -5.83 -4.63
N LEU A 36 4.00 -6.52 -4.32
CA LEU A 36 4.77 -6.32 -3.09
C LEU A 36 5.83 -5.25 -3.28
N LEU A 37 5.82 -4.24 -2.41
CA LEU A 37 6.76 -3.12 -2.43
C LEU A 37 7.56 -3.05 -1.12
N LEU A 38 8.85 -2.74 -1.25
CA LEU A 38 9.81 -2.67 -0.15
C LEU A 38 10.73 -1.43 -0.29
N GLY A 39 11.39 -1.06 0.81
CA GLY A 39 12.49 -0.08 0.79
C GLY A 39 12.13 1.25 0.11
N ASN A 40 12.79 1.57 -1.00
CA ASN A 40 12.58 2.84 -1.72
C ASN A 40 11.57 2.74 -2.87
N ASN A 41 10.84 1.62 -3.00
CA ASN A 41 9.80 1.54 -4.01
C ASN A 41 8.68 2.55 -3.73
N HIS A 42 8.05 3.00 -4.82
CA HIS A 42 6.97 3.97 -4.80
C HIS A 42 5.63 3.27 -4.97
N PRO A 43 4.78 3.25 -3.93
CA PRO A 43 3.42 2.76 -4.07
C PRO A 43 2.65 3.59 -5.10
N SER A 44 1.95 2.92 -6.02
CA SER A 44 1.08 3.62 -6.96
C SER A 44 -0.03 4.35 -6.23
N VAL A 45 -0.30 5.58 -6.65
CA VAL A 45 -1.39 6.44 -6.18
C VAL A 45 -2.44 6.59 -7.27
N LEU A 46 -3.59 7.19 -6.95
CA LEU A 46 -4.59 7.53 -7.98
C LEU A 46 -4.08 8.67 -8.85
N GLU A 47 -4.42 8.67 -10.14
CA GLU A 47 -3.92 9.64 -11.14
C GLU A 47 -4.17 11.10 -10.74
N ASP A 48 -5.29 11.39 -10.07
CA ASP A 48 -5.65 12.75 -9.64
C ASP A 48 -5.02 13.16 -8.30
N ILE A 49 -4.20 12.28 -7.69
CA ILE A 49 -3.54 12.51 -6.41
C ILE A 49 -2.05 12.74 -6.65
N ASN A 50 -1.61 13.99 -6.47
CA ASN A 50 -0.19 14.31 -6.44
C ASN A 50 0.42 13.95 -5.08
N LEU A 51 0.80 12.68 -4.92
CA LEU A 51 1.41 12.15 -3.71
C LEU A 51 2.65 11.32 -4.04
N GLU A 52 3.81 11.88 -3.78
CA GLU A 52 5.08 11.16 -3.90
C GLU A 52 5.51 10.59 -2.55
N LEU A 53 5.42 9.25 -2.43
CA LEU A 53 5.85 8.51 -1.26
C LEU A 53 6.71 7.30 -1.65
N THR A 54 7.62 6.95 -0.75
CA THR A 54 8.32 5.67 -0.77
C THR A 54 7.86 4.83 0.41
N VAL A 55 7.98 3.50 0.28
CA VAL A 55 7.71 2.56 1.38
C VAL A 55 8.49 2.96 2.64
N TYR A 56 9.78 3.29 2.48
CA TYR A 56 10.66 3.78 3.55
C TYR A 56 10.07 5.00 4.27
N ARG A 57 9.60 6.00 3.54
CA ARG A 57 9.05 7.23 4.12
C ARG A 57 7.74 6.97 4.86
N ILE A 58 6.90 6.07 4.36
CA ILE A 58 5.65 5.66 5.03
C ILE A 58 5.97 5.01 6.38
N PHE A 59 6.92 4.07 6.42
CA PHE A 59 7.31 3.41 7.66
C PHE A 59 8.09 4.33 8.61
N GLY A 60 8.79 5.34 8.09
CA GLY A 60 9.41 6.38 8.92
C GLY A 60 8.42 7.22 9.72
N TRP A 61 7.11 7.20 9.38
CA TRP A 61 6.07 7.89 10.14
C TRP A 61 5.48 7.04 11.27
N LEU A 62 5.66 5.72 11.24
CA LEU A 62 5.10 4.85 12.26
C LEU A 62 6.01 4.89 13.49
N LYS A 63 5.40 5.08 14.67
CA LYS A 63 6.05 4.70 15.91
C LYS A 63 6.10 3.19 15.96
N MET A 64 7.21 2.64 15.50
CA MET A 64 7.51 1.23 15.67
C MET A 64 7.74 1.03 17.17
N SER A 65 6.96 0.15 17.79
CA SER A 65 7.25 -0.27 19.15
C SER A 65 8.63 -0.93 19.12
N ASP A 66 9.63 -0.28 19.72
CA ASP A 66 10.90 -0.93 19.97
C ASP A 66 10.61 -2.11 20.91
N ASN A 67 10.92 -3.31 20.43
CA ASN A 67 10.90 -4.53 21.25
C ASN A 67 12.22 -4.63 22.02
#